data_AF-A0A1M3KV82-F1
#
_entry.id   AF-A0A1M3KV82-F1
#
_cell.length_a   1.000
_cell.length_b   1.000
_cell.length_c   1.000
_cell.angle_alpha   90.00
_cell.angle_beta   90.00
_cell.angle_gamma   90.00
#
_symmetry.space_group_name_H-M   'P 1'
#
loop_
_entity.id
_entity.type
_entity.pdbx_description
1 polymer ?
#
loop_
_entity_poly.entity_id
_entity_poly.type
_entity_poly.pdbx_seq_one_letter_code
_entity_poly.pdbx_strand_id
1 'polypeptide(L)'
;MKTYTAHVTVTLRRAILDVQGKTVEHALHSLHMPALSDVRIGKHIELQVQAPDRDTAAGLVDDACRKLLANPVMEDYTVQILEPVSAGVTA
;
A
#
# COMPACT_ATOMS: atom_id res chain seq x y z
N MET A 1 -14.52 20.99 0.90
CA MET A 1 -14.07 19.61 1.13
C MET A 1 -14.08 18.89 -0.20
N LYS A 2 -12.98 18.23 -0.57
CA LYS A 2 -12.86 17.39 -1.77
C LYS A 2 -12.60 15.95 -1.31
N THR A 3 -13.02 14.98 -2.11
CA THR A 3 -12.76 13.56 -1.86
C THR A 3 -11.54 13.14 -2.65
N TYR A 4 -10.49 12.71 -1.97
CA TYR A 4 -9.27 12.17 -2.57
C TYR A 4 -9.27 10.64 -2.44
N THR A 5 -8.71 9.97 -3.44
CA THR A 5 -8.39 8.54 -3.33
C THR A 5 -6.95 8.40 -2.86
N ALA A 6 -6.73 7.55 -1.87
CA ALA A 6 -5.42 7.24 -1.33
C ALA A 6 -5.09 5.77 -1.57
N HIS A 7 -3.92 5.53 -2.17
CA HIS A 7 -3.34 4.21 -2.31
C HIS A 7 -2.23 4.09 -1.28
N VAL A 8 -2.33 3.10 -0.41
CA VAL A 8 -1.34 2.79 0.63
C VAL A 8 -0.76 1.41 0.34
N THR A 9 0.55 1.36 0.16
CA THR A 9 1.28 0.09 0.05
C THR A 9 2.01 -0.14 1.35
N VAL A 10 1.78 -1.28 2.00
CA VAL A 10 2.42 -1.68 3.25
C VAL A 10 3.23 -2.95 3.01
N THR A 11 4.50 -2.95 3.40
CA THR A 11 5.41 -4.07 3.21
C THR A 11 6.18 -4.34 4.49
N LEU A 12 6.51 -5.61 4.76
CA LEU A 12 7.44 -5.94 5.83
C LEU A 12 8.79 -5.25 5.58
N ARG A 13 9.41 -4.74 6.64
CA ARG A 13 10.79 -4.21 6.60
C ARG A 13 11.74 -5.23 6.02
N ARG A 14 12.79 -4.76 5.34
CA ARG A 14 13.79 -5.64 4.68
C ARG A 14 14.49 -6.60 5.64
N ALA A 15 14.65 -6.21 6.92
CA ALA A 15 15.22 -7.07 7.96
C ALA A 15 14.28 -8.19 8.45
N ILE A 16 12.98 -8.11 8.11
CA ILE A 16 11.98 -9.10 8.50
C ILE A 16 11.79 -10.10 7.36
N LEU A 17 11.86 -11.38 7.72
CA LEU A 17 11.60 -12.48 6.80
C LEU A 17 10.12 -12.52 6.42
N ASP A 18 9.85 -12.42 5.13
CA ASP A 18 8.52 -12.61 4.56
C ASP A 18 8.32 -14.08 4.19
N VAL A 19 7.65 -14.83 5.08
CA VAL A 19 7.33 -16.25 4.87
C VAL A 19 6.40 -16.46 3.68
N GLN A 20 5.49 -15.51 3.42
CA GLN A 20 4.54 -15.61 2.30
C GLN A 20 5.28 -15.41 0.98
N GLY A 21 6.12 -14.37 0.90
CA GLY A 21 6.98 -14.11 -0.25
C GLY A 21 7.88 -15.30 -0.59
N LYS A 22 8.52 -15.92 0.41
CA LYS A 22 9.33 -17.13 0.21
C LYS A 22 8.53 -18.34 -0.28
N THR A 23 7.31 -18.51 0.20
CA THR A 23 6.43 -19.59 -0.26
C THR A 23 6.08 -19.41 -1.73
N VAL A 24 5.77 -18.18 -2.16
CA VAL A 24 5.48 -17.87 -3.56
C VAL A 24 6.72 -17.99 -4.44
N GLU A 25 7.89 -17.54 -3.98
CA GLU A 25 9.16 -17.72 -4.69
C GLU A 25 9.43 -19.20 -5.00
N HIS A 26 9.30 -20.08 -4.00
CA HIS A 26 9.47 -21.52 -4.21
C HIS A 26 8.44 -22.11 -5.19
N ALA A 27 7.19 -21.65 -5.14
CA ALA A 27 6.17 -22.06 -6.10
C ALA A 27 6.51 -21.63 -7.53
N LEU A 28 6.98 -20.39 -7.72
CA LEU A 28 7.43 -19.89 -9.03
C LEU A 28 8.61 -20.70 -9.58
N HIS A 29 9.58 -21.06 -8.73
CA HIS A 29 10.69 -21.91 -9.14
C HIS A 29 10.23 -23.30 -9.57
N SER A 30 9.25 -23.87 -8.86
CA SER A 30 8.64 -25.15 -9.21
C SER A 30 7.88 -25.10 -10.54
N LEU A 31 7.44 -23.91 -10.96
CA LEU A 31 6.83 -23.64 -12.26
C LEU A 31 7.87 -23.29 -13.35
N HIS A 32 9.15 -23.65 -13.14
CA HIS A 32 10.25 -23.40 -14.08
C HIS A 32 10.52 -21.90 -14.34
N MET A 33 10.28 -21.04 -13.33
CA MET A 33 10.61 -19.61 -13.38
C MET A 33 11.76 -19.25 -12.42
N PRO A 34 12.96 -19.86 -12.53
CA PRO A 34 14.05 -19.68 -11.56
C PRO A 34 14.67 -18.28 -11.56
N ALA A 35 14.43 -17.47 -12.60
CA ALA A 35 14.94 -16.10 -12.69
C ALA A 35 14.25 -15.12 -11.72
N LEU A 36 13.09 -15.48 -11.16
CA LEU A 36 12.36 -14.63 -10.23
C LEU A 36 12.85 -14.90 -8.80
N SER A 37 13.32 -13.87 -8.10
CA SER A 37 13.89 -13.98 -6.75
C SER A 37 13.60 -12.72 -5.93
N ASP A 38 13.77 -12.82 -4.61
CA ASP A 38 13.39 -11.77 -3.64
C ASP A 38 11.91 -11.39 -3.74
N VAL A 39 11.04 -12.39 -3.86
CA VAL A 39 9.59 -12.16 -3.89
C VAL A 39 9.15 -11.68 -2.50
N ARG A 40 8.48 -10.52 -2.48
CA ARG A 40 7.88 -9.94 -1.28
C ARG A 40 6.40 -9.68 -1.50
N ILE A 41 5.62 -9.98 -0.48
CA ILE A 41 4.18 -9.80 -0.44
C ILE A 41 3.87 -8.75 0.61
N GLY A 42 2.95 -7.86 0.27
CA GLY A 42 2.52 -6.77 1.12
C GLY A 42 1.03 -6.51 0.95
N LYS A 43 0.52 -5.56 1.73
CA LYS A 43 -0.86 -5.08 1.63
C LYS A 43 -0.91 -3.91 0.67
N HIS A 44 -1.91 -3.90 -0.21
CA HIS A 44 -2.34 -2.71 -0.92
C HIS A 44 -3.70 -2.30 -0.39
N ILE A 45 -3.84 -1.06 0.05
CA ILE A 45 -5.04 -0.53 0.69
C ILE A 45 -5.46 0.70 -0.13
N GLU A 46 -6.67 0.65 -0.66
CA GLU A 46 -7.32 1.78 -1.31
C GLU A 46 -8.41 2.32 -0.39
N LEU A 47 -8.44 3.64 -0.19
CA LEU A 47 -9.45 4.31 0.61
C LEU A 47 -9.76 5.70 0.07
N GLN A 48 -10.90 6.25 0.48
CA GLN A 48 -11.27 7.63 0.21
C GLN A 48 -11.11 8.49 1.47
N VAL A 49 -10.62 9.71 1.30
CA VAL A 49 -10.46 10.69 2.38
C VAL A 49 -11.03 12.04 1.96
N GLN A 50 -11.90 12.61 2.79
CA GLN A 50 -12.43 13.95 2.58
C GLN A 50 -11.51 14.96 3.28
N ALA A 51 -11.01 15.94 2.52
CA ALA A 51 -10.10 16.95 3.04
C ALA A 51 -10.24 18.29 2.28
N PRO A 52 -9.82 19.43 2.87
CA PRO A 52 -9.80 20.71 2.18
C PRO A 52 -8.79 20.72 1.01
N ASP A 53 -7.63 20.09 1.18
CA ASP A 53 -6.51 20.05 0.26
C ASP A 53 -5.78 18.69 0.32
N ARG A 54 -4.84 18.50 -0.61
CA ARG A 54 -4.08 17.25 -0.76
C ARG A 54 -3.17 16.97 0.44
N ASP A 55 -2.60 18.00 1.04
CA ASP A 55 -1.65 17.84 2.15
C ASP A 55 -2.38 17.41 3.43
N THR A 56 -3.57 17.96 3.67
CA THR A 56 -4.44 17.54 4.76
C THR A 56 -4.92 16.09 4.55
N ALA A 57 -5.28 15.72 3.32
CA ALA A 57 -5.60 14.32 2.98
C ALA A 57 -4.41 13.40 3.28
N ALA A 58 -3.19 13.77 2.86
CA ALA A 58 -1.99 13.00 3.12
C ALA A 58 -1.73 12.83 4.62
N GLY A 59 -1.87 13.90 5.41
CA GLY A 59 -1.70 13.86 6.87
C GLY A 59 -2.69 12.93 7.58
N LEU A 60 -3.96 12.94 7.16
CA LEU A 60 -4.99 12.04 7.71
C LEU A 60 -4.68 10.57 7.40
N VAL A 61 -4.24 10.28 6.17
CA VAL A 61 -3.90 8.92 5.76
C VAL A 61 -2.61 8.45 6.45
N ASP A 62 -1.61 9.32 6.61
CA ASP A 62 -0.39 8.99 7.36
C ASP A 62 -0.71 8.65 8.82
N ASP A 63 -1.55 9.43 9.48
CA ASP A 63 -2.00 9.17 10.85
C ASP A 63 -2.75 7.83 10.95
N ALA A 64 -3.63 7.51 10.00
CA ALA A 64 -4.30 6.21 9.92
C ALA A 64 -3.30 5.06 9.73
N CYS A 65 -2.26 5.26 8.92
CA CYS A 65 -1.20 4.27 8.72
C CYS A 65 -0.43 4.00 10.01
N ARG A 66 -0.01 5.04 10.72
CA ARG A 66 0.73 4.92 12.00
C ARG A 66 -0.08 4.27 13.11
N LYS A 67 -1.38 4.57 13.16
CA LYS A 67 -2.26 4.10 14.24
C LYS A 67 -2.80 2.69 14.01
N LEU A 68 -3.00 2.28 12.76
CA LEU A 68 -3.73 1.04 12.48
C LEU A 68 -3.25 0.28 11.24
N LEU A 69 -3.09 0.94 10.10
CA LEU A 69 -2.95 0.21 8.82
C LEU A 69 -1.58 -0.48 8.67
N ALA A 70 -0.54 0.07 9.32
CA ALA A 70 0.80 -0.47 9.34
C ALA A 70 1.28 -0.73 10.76
N ASN A 71 1.98 -1.85 10.97
CA ASN A 71 2.68 -2.11 12.22
C ASN A 71 4.00 -1.33 12.24
N PRO A 72 4.20 -0.37 13.17
CA PRO A 72 5.36 0.51 13.18
C PRO A 72 6.69 -0.19 13.49
N VAL A 73 6.65 -1.41 14.03
CA VAL A 73 7.85 -2.19 14.35
C VAL A 73 8.29 -3.04 13.16
N MET A 74 7.34 -3.64 12.45
CA MET A 74 7.62 -4.68 11.45
C MET A 74 7.44 -4.21 10.00
N GLU A 75 6.63 -3.19 9.76
CA GLU A 75 6.19 -2.79 8.43
C GLU A 75 6.63 -1.36 8.10
N ASP A 76 6.95 -1.14 6.83
CA ASP A 76 7.05 0.19 6.21
C ASP A 76 5.84 0.39 5.30
N TYR A 77 5.45 1.65 5.09
CA TYR A 77 4.37 1.99 4.17
C TYR A 77 4.69 3.20 3.32
N THR A 78 4.04 3.27 2.15
CA THR A 78 4.07 4.42 1.24
C THR A 78 2.65 4.85 0.94
N VAL A 79 2.40 6.16 0.98
CA VAL A 79 1.09 6.75 0.68
C VAL A 79 1.16 7.53 -0.62
N GLN A 80 0.23 7.27 -1.53
CA GLN A 80 0.01 8.05 -2.73
C GLN A 80 -1.40 8.63 -2.72
N ILE A 81 -1.50 9.96 -2.66
CA ILE A 81 -2.78 10.67 -2.80
C ILE A 81 -2.99 11.04 -4.26
N LEU A 82 -4.07 10.51 -4.84
CA LEU A 82 -4.55 10.83 -6.17
C LEU A 82 -5.44 12.07 -6.14
N GLU A 83 -5.45 12.81 -7.24
CA GLU A 83 -6.31 13.98 -7.36
C GLU A 83 -7.79 13.61 -7.19
N PRO A 84 -8.58 14.52 -6.61
CA PRO A 84 -9.99 14.25 -6.38
C PRO A 84 -10.64 14.09 -7.73
N VAL A 85 -11.25 12.92 -7.98
CA VAL A 85 -12.04 12.71 -9.18
C VAL A 85 -13.18 13.72 -9.10
N SER A 86 -13.16 14.73 -9.98
CA SER A 86 -14.31 15.59 -10.19
C SER A 86 -15.46 14.69 -10.57
N ALA A 87 -16.49 14.61 -9.73
CA ALA A 87 -17.74 13.96 -10.08
C ALA A 87 -18.28 14.65 -11.34
N GLY A 88 -18.07 14.04 -12.50
CA GLY A 88 -18.25 14.66 -13.80
C GLY A 88 -18.36 13.62 -14.91
N VAL A 89 -19.53 12.96 -14.94
CA VAL A 89 -20.26 12.42 -16.12
C VAL A 89 -19.56 11.37 -16.98
N THR A 90 -20.08 10.12 -16.90
CA THR A 90 -20.51 9.27 -18.03
C THR A 90 -21.24 8.05 -17.43
N ALA A 91 -22.47 7.64 -17.74
CA ALA A 91 -23.53 8.06 -18.65
C ALA A 91 -24.89 7.78 -17.95
#